data_AF-A0A925XLL4-F1
#
_entry.id   AF-A0A925XLL4-F1
#
_cell.length_a   1.000
_cell.length_b   1.000
_cell.length_c   1.000
_cell.angle_alpha   90.00
_cell.angle_beta   90.00
_cell.angle_gamma   90.00
#
_symmetry.space_group_name_H-M   'P 1'
#
loop_
_entity.id
_entity.type
_entity.pdbx_description
1 polymer ?
#
loop_
_entity_poly.entity_id
_entity_poly.type
_entity_poly.pdbx_seq_one_letter_code
_entity_poly.pdbx_strand_id
1 'polypeptide(L)'
;MDKNDALDAHALLVAALRDPTAYPQPVSAVEVIDTHISSVLLAGAYAYKLKKPVDLGFVDFSTLARRHHFCDEEIRLNRRSAPSLYLDVVPITSSPTDAKPRIGGEGAPLDYAVRMRRFAADARLDQIARAGTLDASLIDRLAATIAAFHSHCARAPEHNAFGTAETILAWARANLVELRRSIALQEQIQGQQRIDRLAQWTEAEFARRADVFATRRAEGFVRECHGDLHLANLALIDGEPVPFDCIEFNPELRFIDVMSDVAFTWMDLLDHGLPQLAARLLNGYLEVTGDYAGLATLRFYAVYRALVRALVALIRRGQPDSSAAEQMCQEQACARYLAVAERIMQVSPPLVLLVSGVTGSGKTTVAQHLLERLGAVRVRSDVERKRRAGLAATEPNSGRSGSALACMTPKPRALPTNNWRAQPPQSSTPVSLRWSMRPFSVARTGNCFALWPAAWVDGSRWSCVKRRRRRCGRGSRRVPRAAPTRPMRRSQYSSISSRASNRSRKMKSPSHTGSTPIPIPQHWQCAAKNWPPRSVLARARTGERRCATSMSSTVTRTACARCISCGSPSRCPPMRRRSS
;
A
#
# COMPACT_ATOMS: atom_id res chain seq x y z
N MET A 1 -9.66 -23.35 28.18
CA MET A 1 -9.27 -23.96 26.91
C MET A 1 -7.86 -23.53 26.63
N ASP A 2 -6.95 -24.49 26.44
CA ASP A 2 -5.62 -24.21 25.94
C ASP A 2 -5.72 -23.60 24.52
N LYS A 3 -4.72 -22.84 24.05
CA LYS A 3 -4.72 -22.23 22.71
C LYS A 3 -4.87 -23.28 21.60
N ASN A 4 -4.30 -24.47 21.82
CA ASN A 4 -4.43 -25.59 20.88
C ASN A 4 -5.89 -26.11 20.83
N ASP A 5 -6.57 -26.23 21.97
CA ASP A 5 -7.96 -26.70 22.03
C ASP A 5 -8.91 -25.81 21.21
N ALA A 6 -8.70 -24.49 21.24
CA ALA A 6 -9.56 -23.55 20.51
C ALA A 6 -9.36 -23.65 18.99
N LEU A 7 -8.12 -23.82 18.54
CA LEU A 7 -7.82 -23.96 17.11
C LEU A 7 -8.30 -25.32 16.57
N ASP A 8 -8.19 -26.38 17.37
CA ASP A 8 -8.74 -27.70 17.05
C ASP A 8 -10.27 -27.66 16.98
N ALA A 9 -10.93 -26.98 17.93
CA ALA A 9 -12.38 -26.75 17.88
C ALA A 9 -12.80 -25.97 16.62
N HIS A 10 -12.02 -24.96 16.22
CA HIS A 10 -12.25 -24.24 14.95
C HIS A 10 -12.10 -25.18 13.74
N ALA A 11 -11.06 -26.01 13.71
CA ALA A 11 -10.85 -26.97 12.62
C ALA A 11 -12.00 -27.98 12.52
N LEU A 12 -12.48 -28.50 13.66
CA LEU A 12 -13.65 -29.38 13.73
C LEU A 12 -14.92 -28.68 13.24
N LEU A 13 -15.13 -27.41 13.63
CA LEU A 13 -16.25 -26.61 13.15
C LEU A 13 -16.20 -26.42 11.63
N VAL A 14 -15.05 -26.03 11.08
CA VAL A 14 -14.85 -25.87 9.62
C VAL A 14 -15.07 -27.19 8.89
N ALA A 15 -14.58 -28.31 9.44
CA ALA A 15 -14.78 -29.63 8.85
C ALA A 15 -16.27 -30.02 8.82
N ALA A 16 -17.02 -29.76 9.89
CA ALA A 16 -18.46 -30.01 9.95
C ALA A 16 -19.24 -29.12 8.96
N LEU A 17 -18.82 -27.87 8.77
CA LEU A 17 -19.43 -26.94 7.80
C LEU A 17 -19.13 -27.30 6.35
N ARG A 18 -18.34 -28.34 6.05
CA ARG A 18 -18.23 -28.89 4.69
C ARG A 18 -19.48 -29.67 4.26
N ASP A 19 -20.35 -30.04 5.21
CA ASP A 19 -21.65 -30.66 4.93
C ASP A 19 -22.55 -29.65 4.18
N PRO A 20 -22.98 -29.92 2.93
CA PRO A 20 -23.81 -28.99 2.18
C PRO A 20 -25.17 -28.69 2.82
N THR A 21 -25.66 -29.56 3.72
CA THR A 21 -26.89 -29.34 4.48
C THR A 21 -26.74 -28.29 5.59
N ALA A 22 -25.52 -27.81 5.84
CA ALA A 22 -25.25 -26.78 6.84
C ALA A 22 -25.67 -25.35 6.41
N TYR A 23 -26.09 -25.17 5.16
CA TYR A 23 -26.36 -23.87 4.55
C TYR A 23 -27.85 -23.68 4.25
N PRO A 24 -28.38 -22.45 4.37
CA PRO A 24 -29.80 -22.19 4.13
C PRO A 24 -30.19 -22.28 2.65
N GLN A 25 -29.25 -21.99 1.74
CA GLN A 25 -29.42 -22.20 0.30
C GLN A 25 -28.90 -23.58 -0.13
N PRO A 26 -29.41 -24.13 -1.26
CA PRO A 26 -28.85 -25.34 -1.85
C PRO A 26 -27.36 -25.17 -2.18
N VAL A 27 -26.54 -26.10 -1.69
CA VAL A 27 -25.10 -26.17 -1.94
C VAL A 27 -24.79 -27.59 -2.44
N SER A 28 -23.97 -27.71 -3.48
CA SER A 28 -23.52 -29.01 -4.01
C SER A 28 -22.22 -29.49 -3.38
N ALA A 29 -21.29 -28.57 -3.18
CA ALA A 29 -19.99 -28.82 -2.57
C ALA A 29 -19.48 -27.56 -1.87
N VAL A 30 -18.64 -27.77 -0.85
CA VAL A 30 -17.99 -26.71 -0.08
C VAL A 30 -16.49 -26.85 -0.23
N GLU A 31 -15.87 -25.84 -0.83
CA GLU A 31 -14.41 -25.71 -0.89
C GLU A 31 -13.93 -24.86 0.28
N VAL A 32 -12.80 -25.24 0.89
CA VAL A 32 -12.22 -24.47 2.00
C VAL A 32 -10.89 -23.88 1.56
N ILE A 33 -10.76 -22.57 1.72
CA ILE A 33 -9.53 -21.82 1.54
C ILE A 33 -9.06 -21.34 2.91
N ASP A 34 -7.89 -21.77 3.33
CA ASP A 34 -7.30 -21.37 4.61
C ASP A 34 -6.30 -20.23 4.44
N THR A 35 -6.38 -19.27 5.36
CA THR A 35 -5.37 -18.23 5.57
C THR A 35 -4.77 -18.34 6.96
N HIS A 36 -3.77 -17.51 7.27
CA HIS A 36 -3.13 -17.46 8.59
C HIS A 36 -4.09 -17.11 9.73
N ILE A 37 -5.17 -16.37 9.44
CA ILE A 37 -6.08 -15.83 10.47
C ILE A 37 -7.55 -16.15 10.20
N SER A 38 -7.88 -16.86 9.12
CA SER A 38 -9.25 -17.15 8.73
C SER A 38 -9.37 -18.45 7.94
N SER A 39 -10.57 -19.01 7.90
CA SER A 39 -10.97 -20.08 6.98
C SER A 39 -12.16 -19.58 6.16
N VAL A 40 -12.08 -19.69 4.84
CA VAL A 40 -13.11 -19.24 3.89
C VAL A 40 -13.77 -20.46 3.27
N LEU A 41 -15.08 -20.62 3.47
CA LEU A 41 -15.87 -21.68 2.87
C LEU A 41 -16.60 -21.14 1.64
N LEU A 42 -16.33 -21.70 0.46
CA LEU A 42 -17.01 -21.37 -0.78
C LEU A 42 -18.18 -22.34 -0.96
N ALA A 43 -19.41 -21.85 -0.83
CA ALA A 43 -20.63 -22.66 -0.77
C ALA A 43 -21.69 -22.09 -1.72
N GLY A 44 -21.76 -22.68 -2.93
CA GLY A 44 -22.63 -22.21 -4.01
C GLY A 44 -22.26 -20.80 -4.46
N ALA A 45 -23.24 -19.89 -4.44
CA ALA A 45 -23.09 -18.49 -4.84
C ALA A 45 -22.42 -17.60 -3.76
N TYR A 46 -22.11 -18.14 -2.58
CA TYR A 46 -21.61 -17.37 -1.45
C TYR A 46 -20.25 -17.88 -0.97
N ALA A 47 -19.54 -16.99 -0.27
CA ALA A 47 -18.35 -17.30 0.51
C ALA A 47 -18.59 -16.90 1.97
N TYR A 48 -18.11 -17.72 2.90
CA TYR A 48 -18.26 -17.51 4.34
C TYR A 48 -16.88 -17.49 4.97
N LYS A 49 -16.45 -16.33 5.50
CA LYS A 49 -15.14 -16.17 6.14
C LYS A 49 -15.29 -16.21 7.65
N LEU A 50 -14.70 -17.25 8.26
CA LEU A 50 -14.62 -17.43 9.71
C LEU A 50 -13.24 -17.00 10.18
N LYS A 51 -13.18 -16.31 11.32
CA LYS A 51 -11.92 -15.90 11.93
C LYS A 51 -11.37 -17.03 12.80
N LYS A 52 -10.09 -17.36 12.66
CA LYS A 52 -9.43 -18.38 13.51
C LYS A 52 -9.25 -17.82 14.92
N PRO A 53 -9.42 -18.62 15.99
CA PRO A 53 -9.29 -18.15 17.37
C PRO A 53 -7.82 -17.97 17.79
N VAL A 54 -7.13 -17.03 17.15
CA VAL A 54 -5.69 -16.77 17.34
C VAL A 54 -5.45 -15.42 17.99
N ASP A 55 -4.34 -15.31 18.70
CA ASP A 55 -3.75 -14.04 19.15
C ASP A 55 -2.29 -14.02 18.71
N LEU A 56 -2.00 -13.17 17.72
CA LEU A 56 -0.68 -13.01 17.10
C LEU A 56 -0.02 -11.69 17.52
N GLY A 57 -0.53 -11.02 18.55
CA GLY A 57 -0.03 -9.73 19.06
C GLY A 57 -0.47 -8.52 18.23
N PHE A 58 -0.57 -8.64 16.90
CA PHE A 58 -1.14 -7.60 16.03
C PHE A 58 -2.62 -7.83 15.70
N VAL A 59 -3.15 -9.01 16.01
CA VAL A 59 -4.55 -9.40 15.83
C VAL A 59 -4.95 -10.33 16.97
N ASP A 60 -6.15 -10.12 17.52
CA ASP A 60 -6.70 -10.92 18.62
C ASP A 60 -8.15 -11.33 18.33
N PHE A 61 -8.30 -12.58 17.92
CA PHE A 61 -9.56 -13.26 17.61
C PHE A 61 -9.86 -14.36 18.63
N SER A 62 -9.18 -14.35 19.78
CA SER A 62 -9.21 -15.43 20.77
C SER A 62 -10.61 -15.71 21.35
N THR A 63 -11.45 -14.68 21.48
CA THR A 63 -12.80 -14.81 22.04
C THR A 63 -13.87 -14.67 20.97
N LEU A 64 -15.01 -15.33 21.18
CA LEU A 64 -16.18 -15.24 20.29
C LEU A 64 -16.63 -13.79 20.08
N ALA A 65 -16.66 -12.99 21.16
CA ALA A 65 -17.03 -11.57 21.09
C ALA A 65 -16.07 -10.76 20.21
N ARG A 66 -14.77 -11.04 20.26
CA ARG A 66 -13.77 -10.41 19.39
C ARG A 66 -13.96 -10.83 17.94
N ARG A 67 -14.21 -12.12 17.68
CA ARG A 67 -14.49 -12.59 16.32
C ARG A 67 -15.73 -11.93 15.73
N HIS A 68 -16.81 -11.82 16.51
CA HIS A 68 -18.01 -11.09 16.10
C HIS A 68 -17.71 -9.63 15.75
N HIS A 69 -17.06 -8.91 16.68
CA HIS A 69 -16.68 -7.50 16.48
C HIS A 69 -15.86 -7.29 15.20
N PHE A 70 -14.88 -8.15 14.93
CA PHE A 70 -14.07 -8.02 13.73
C PHE A 70 -14.80 -8.48 12.45
N CYS A 71 -15.83 -9.34 12.54
CA CYS A 71 -16.70 -9.60 11.40
C CYS A 71 -17.50 -8.35 11.03
N ASP A 72 -18.02 -7.63 12.04
CA ASP A 72 -18.72 -6.36 11.83
C ASP A 72 -17.78 -5.29 11.25
N GLU A 73 -16.55 -5.16 11.77
CA GLU A 73 -15.55 -4.23 11.23
C GLU A 73 -15.19 -4.57 9.78
N GLU A 74 -15.05 -5.85 9.44
CA GLU A 74 -14.78 -6.28 8.07
C GLU A 74 -15.90 -5.87 7.11
N ILE A 75 -17.17 -6.04 7.52
CA ILE A 75 -18.33 -5.54 6.76
C ILE A 75 -18.29 -4.02 6.63
N ARG A 76 -18.11 -3.29 7.74
CA ARG A 76 -18.08 -1.81 7.77
C ARG A 76 -17.03 -1.27 6.82
N LEU A 77 -15.83 -1.85 6.85
CA LEU A 77 -14.67 -1.34 6.12
C LEU A 77 -14.73 -1.72 4.63
N ASN A 78 -15.06 -2.96 4.30
CA ASN A 78 -15.02 -3.42 2.91
C ASN A 78 -16.23 -2.98 2.08
N ARG A 79 -17.39 -2.72 2.70
CA ARG A 79 -18.54 -2.15 1.96
C ARG A 79 -18.27 -0.75 1.39
N ARG A 80 -17.21 -0.06 1.84
CA ARG A 80 -16.79 1.25 1.29
C ARG A 80 -16.33 1.14 -0.17
N SER A 81 -15.74 0.01 -0.55
CA SER A 81 -15.25 -0.25 -1.91
C SER A 81 -16.02 -1.38 -2.62
N ALA A 82 -16.56 -2.34 -1.86
CA ALA A 82 -17.19 -3.55 -2.38
C ALA A 82 -18.58 -3.83 -1.75
N PRO A 83 -19.53 -2.88 -1.81
CA PRO A 83 -20.82 -3.01 -1.13
C PRO A 83 -21.68 -4.18 -1.63
N SER A 84 -21.55 -4.56 -2.91
CA SER A 84 -22.26 -5.70 -3.49
C SER A 84 -21.64 -7.05 -3.11
N LEU A 85 -20.36 -7.06 -2.71
CA LEU A 85 -19.61 -8.25 -2.34
C LEU A 85 -19.86 -8.65 -0.87
N TYR A 86 -19.83 -7.69 0.05
CA TYR A 86 -19.92 -7.91 1.49
C TYR A 86 -21.37 -7.76 2.01
N LEU A 87 -22.01 -8.89 2.33
CA LEU A 87 -23.48 -8.94 2.51
C LEU A 87 -23.93 -8.74 3.95
N ASP A 88 -23.37 -9.46 4.92
CA ASP A 88 -23.69 -9.35 6.36
C ASP A 88 -22.80 -10.28 7.19
N VAL A 89 -22.92 -10.15 8.52
CA VAL A 89 -22.40 -11.14 9.48
C VAL A 89 -23.52 -12.12 9.79
N VAL A 90 -23.22 -13.41 9.73
CA VAL A 90 -24.17 -14.49 10.05
C VAL A 90 -23.68 -15.31 11.23
N PRO A 91 -24.57 -15.68 12.18
CA PRO A 91 -24.20 -16.59 13.25
C PRO A 91 -24.04 -18.01 12.71
N ILE A 92 -23.20 -18.79 13.37
CA ILE A 92 -23.09 -20.23 13.18
C ILE A 92 -23.62 -20.87 14.45
N THR A 93 -24.75 -21.56 14.38
CA THR A 93 -25.41 -22.14 15.55
C THR A 93 -25.40 -23.66 15.49
N SER A 94 -25.69 -24.30 16.62
CA SER A 94 -25.95 -25.74 16.66
C SER A 94 -27.42 -25.99 16.37
N SER A 95 -27.70 -26.88 15.42
CA SER A 95 -29.06 -27.31 15.10
C SER A 95 -29.71 -28.00 16.31
N PRO A 96 -30.95 -27.62 16.69
CA PRO A 96 -31.62 -28.21 17.84
C PRO A 96 -31.97 -29.69 17.65
N THR A 97 -32.01 -30.19 16.40
CA THR A 97 -32.45 -31.57 16.10
C THR A 97 -31.30 -32.58 16.07
N ASP A 98 -30.13 -32.19 15.57
CA ASP A 98 -29.00 -33.10 15.33
C ASP A 98 -27.67 -32.56 15.89
N ALA A 99 -27.70 -31.45 16.63
CA ALA A 99 -26.55 -30.75 17.21
C ALA A 99 -25.47 -30.31 16.21
N LYS A 100 -25.71 -30.47 14.90
CA LYS A 100 -24.74 -30.12 13.86
C LYS A 100 -24.67 -28.61 13.64
N PRO A 101 -23.50 -28.05 13.30
CA PRO A 101 -23.38 -26.64 12.95
C PRO A 101 -24.24 -26.26 11.73
N ARG A 102 -24.87 -25.07 11.78
CA ARG A 102 -25.66 -24.46 10.72
C ARG A 102 -25.31 -22.99 10.57
N ILE A 103 -25.17 -22.54 9.32
CA ILE A 103 -25.03 -21.12 8.99
C ILE A 103 -26.40 -20.44 9.09
N GLY A 104 -26.48 -19.35 9.83
CA GLY A 104 -27.69 -18.53 9.96
C GLY A 104 -28.83 -19.20 10.73
N GLY A 105 -28.53 -20.21 11.56
CA GLY A 105 -29.53 -20.87 12.40
C GLY A 105 -29.93 -20.03 13.62
N GLU A 106 -30.94 -20.51 14.34
CA GLU A 106 -31.42 -19.91 15.58
C GLU A 106 -30.63 -20.42 16.80
N GLY A 107 -30.66 -19.68 17.91
CA GLY A 107 -30.02 -20.05 19.18
C GLY A 107 -28.68 -19.37 19.45
N ALA A 108 -27.94 -19.90 20.43
CA ALA A 108 -26.65 -19.35 20.85
C ALA A 108 -25.57 -19.60 19.76
N PRO A 109 -24.84 -18.57 19.30
CA PRO A 109 -23.78 -18.74 18.31
C PRO A 109 -22.59 -19.54 18.85
N LEU A 110 -22.20 -20.56 18.10
CA LEU A 110 -20.91 -21.26 18.23
C LEU A 110 -19.77 -20.38 17.70
N ASP A 111 -20.01 -19.73 16.56
CA ASP A 111 -19.12 -18.74 15.94
C ASP A 111 -19.89 -17.77 15.03
N TYR A 112 -19.17 -16.88 14.35
CA TYR A 112 -19.71 -15.97 13.34
C TYR A 112 -18.91 -16.06 12.04
N ALA A 113 -19.58 -15.76 10.93
CA ALA A 113 -18.96 -15.66 9.62
C ALA A 113 -19.36 -14.36 8.92
N VAL A 114 -18.42 -13.80 8.16
CA VAL A 114 -18.72 -12.77 7.15
C VAL A 114 -19.26 -13.48 5.92
N ARG A 115 -20.52 -13.22 5.55
CA ARG A 115 -21.15 -13.72 4.33
C ARG A 115 -20.89 -12.76 3.17
N MET A 116 -20.35 -13.29 2.09
CA MET A 116 -19.99 -12.55 0.88
C MET A 116 -20.57 -13.22 -0.35
N ARG A 117 -20.77 -12.46 -1.44
CA ARG A 117 -20.96 -13.07 -2.76
C ARG A 117 -19.65 -13.74 -3.19
N ARG A 118 -19.74 -14.89 -3.83
CA ARG A 118 -18.58 -15.52 -4.46
C ARG A 118 -18.32 -14.86 -5.82
N PHE A 119 -17.05 -14.66 -6.14
CA PHE A 119 -16.59 -14.34 -7.49
C PHE A 119 -15.56 -15.39 -7.94
N ALA A 120 -15.33 -15.47 -9.25
CA ALA A 120 -14.43 -16.45 -9.81
C ALA A 120 -12.97 -16.18 -9.38
N ALA A 121 -12.21 -17.22 -9.03
CA ALA A 121 -10.86 -17.06 -8.49
C ALA A 121 -9.89 -16.41 -9.49
N ASP A 122 -10.12 -16.60 -10.79
CA ASP A 122 -9.39 -16.00 -11.91
C ASP A 122 -9.76 -14.52 -12.16
N ALA A 123 -10.79 -14.00 -11.50
CA ALA A 123 -11.15 -12.58 -11.56
C ALA A 123 -10.25 -11.70 -10.67
N ARG A 124 -9.41 -12.28 -9.79
CA ARG A 124 -8.42 -11.50 -9.04
C ARG A 124 -7.36 -10.93 -9.98
N LEU A 125 -6.97 -9.67 -9.78
CA LEU A 125 -6.05 -8.98 -10.69
C LEU A 125 -4.65 -9.61 -10.70
N ASP A 126 -4.23 -10.30 -9.64
CA ASP A 126 -2.97 -11.06 -9.64
C ASP A 126 -3.03 -12.27 -10.59
N GLN A 127 -4.20 -12.91 -10.74
CA GLN A 127 -4.40 -14.01 -11.68
C GLN A 127 -4.50 -13.49 -13.12
N ILE A 128 -5.25 -12.41 -13.34
CA ILE A 128 -5.35 -11.72 -14.64
C ILE A 128 -3.96 -11.27 -15.10
N ALA A 129 -3.14 -10.73 -14.19
CA ALA A 129 -1.76 -10.35 -14.47
C ALA A 129 -0.90 -11.56 -14.88
N ARG A 130 -1.00 -12.70 -14.18
CA ARG A 130 -0.27 -13.93 -14.52
C ARG A 130 -0.71 -14.53 -15.86
N ALA A 131 -1.99 -14.40 -16.20
CA ALA A 131 -2.54 -14.80 -17.49
C ALA A 131 -2.13 -13.88 -18.65
N GLY A 132 -1.52 -12.72 -18.36
CA GLY A 132 -1.09 -11.75 -19.37
C GLY A 132 -2.25 -10.96 -19.99
N THR A 133 -3.42 -10.97 -19.36
CA THR A 133 -4.65 -10.31 -19.86
C THR A 133 -4.98 -9.01 -19.14
N LEU A 134 -4.12 -8.56 -18.22
CA LEU A 134 -4.28 -7.27 -17.53
C LEU A 134 -3.95 -6.13 -18.51
N ASP A 135 -4.97 -5.39 -18.94
CA ASP A 135 -4.81 -4.36 -19.96
C ASP A 135 -4.74 -2.93 -19.41
N ALA A 136 -4.38 -2.01 -20.30
CA ALA A 136 -4.21 -0.59 -19.99
C ALA A 136 -5.52 0.11 -19.59
N SER A 137 -6.66 -0.29 -20.15
CA SER A 137 -7.96 0.31 -19.86
C SER A 137 -8.44 -0.05 -18.45
N LEU A 138 -8.24 -1.30 -18.04
CA LEU A 138 -8.53 -1.76 -16.69
C LEU A 138 -7.65 -1.01 -15.65
N ILE A 139 -6.39 -0.77 -15.96
CA ILE A 139 -5.49 0.02 -15.10
C ILE A 139 -5.93 1.49 -14.98
N ASP A 140 -6.44 2.10 -16.05
CA ASP A 140 -7.00 3.46 -15.97
C ASP A 140 -8.21 3.51 -15.04
N ARG A 141 -9.12 2.54 -15.15
CA ARG A 141 -10.29 2.44 -14.27
C ARG A 141 -9.87 2.16 -12.83
N LEU A 142 -8.87 1.32 -12.61
CA LEU A 142 -8.30 1.04 -11.30
C LEU A 142 -7.71 2.31 -10.67
N ALA A 143 -6.93 3.09 -11.42
CA ALA A 143 -6.37 4.36 -10.93
C ALA A 143 -7.45 5.35 -10.49
N ALA A 144 -8.53 5.47 -11.28
CA ALA A 144 -9.68 6.30 -10.95
C ALA A 144 -10.43 5.78 -9.71
N THR A 145 -10.60 4.46 -9.59
CA THR A 145 -11.26 3.81 -8.46
C THR A 145 -10.50 4.05 -7.16
N ILE A 146 -9.17 3.85 -7.16
CA ILE A 146 -8.33 4.10 -5.99
C ILE A 146 -8.36 5.58 -5.60
N ALA A 147 -8.28 6.50 -6.56
CA ALA A 147 -8.38 7.93 -6.31
C ALA A 147 -9.73 8.31 -5.68
N ALA A 148 -10.83 7.79 -6.23
CA ALA A 148 -12.17 8.01 -5.69
C ALA A 148 -12.28 7.44 -4.26
N PHE A 149 -11.84 6.21 -4.03
CA PHE A 149 -11.83 5.57 -2.72
C PHE A 149 -11.08 6.42 -1.67
N HIS A 150 -9.83 6.80 -1.95
CA HIS A 150 -9.04 7.62 -1.04
C HIS A 150 -9.66 8.98 -0.74
N SER A 151 -10.34 9.59 -1.72
CA SER A 151 -11.00 10.88 -1.53
C SER A 151 -12.15 10.83 -0.52
N HIS A 152 -12.83 9.67 -0.40
CA HIS A 152 -13.93 9.41 0.53
C HIS A 152 -13.48 8.79 1.87
N CYS A 153 -12.26 8.23 1.95
CA CYS A 153 -11.72 7.72 3.21
C CYS A 153 -11.62 8.81 4.28
N ALA A 154 -12.03 8.48 5.51
CA ALA A 154 -11.92 9.36 6.66
C ALA A 154 -10.46 9.72 6.91
N ARG A 155 -10.19 11.00 7.22
CA ARG A 155 -8.85 11.44 7.64
C ARG A 155 -8.52 10.90 9.02
N ALA A 156 -7.23 10.69 9.30
CA ALA A 156 -6.79 10.34 10.63
C ALA A 156 -7.21 11.42 11.65
N PRO A 157 -7.82 11.03 12.78
CA PRO A 157 -8.07 11.95 13.89
C PRO A 157 -6.82 12.71 14.34
N GLU A 158 -6.93 14.02 14.59
CA GLU A 158 -5.77 14.88 14.89
C GLU A 158 -4.98 14.43 16.15
N HIS A 159 -5.67 13.86 17.14
CA HIS A 159 -5.10 13.55 18.45
C HIS A 159 -4.57 12.12 18.61
N ASN A 160 -4.67 11.26 17.58
CA ASN A 160 -4.11 9.91 17.66
C ASN A 160 -2.64 9.86 17.19
N ALA A 161 -2.01 8.69 17.26
CA ALA A 161 -0.65 8.46 16.76
C ALA A 161 -0.62 7.88 15.33
N PHE A 162 -1.76 7.84 14.64
CA PHE A 162 -1.85 7.14 13.35
C PHE A 162 -1.13 7.92 12.25
N GLY A 163 -0.36 7.17 11.45
CA GLY A 163 0.42 7.70 10.33
C GLY A 163 1.42 8.80 10.72
N THR A 164 1.82 8.90 11.99
CA THR A 164 2.95 9.76 12.36
C THR A 164 4.23 9.25 11.71
N ALA A 165 5.21 10.14 11.52
CA ALA A 165 6.50 9.75 10.98
C ALA A 165 7.15 8.66 11.86
N GLU A 166 7.02 8.79 13.19
CA GLU A 166 7.51 7.83 14.18
C GLU A 166 6.86 6.46 14.00
N THR A 167 5.52 6.41 13.88
CA THR A 167 4.77 5.16 13.71
C THR A 167 5.12 4.50 12.37
N ILE A 168 5.25 5.27 11.28
CA ILE A 168 5.67 4.77 9.97
C ILE A 168 7.04 4.08 10.07
N LEU A 169 8.03 4.73 10.70
CA LEU A 169 9.36 4.16 10.85
C LEU A 169 9.36 2.96 11.80
N ALA A 170 8.58 2.99 12.88
CA ALA A 170 8.46 1.88 13.82
C ALA A 170 7.96 0.61 13.12
N TRP A 171 6.94 0.72 12.26
CA TRP A 171 6.45 -0.41 11.47
C TRP A 171 7.49 -0.93 10.47
N ALA A 172 8.21 -0.03 9.79
CA ALA A 172 9.28 -0.43 8.87
C ALA A 172 10.42 -1.17 9.61
N ARG A 173 10.83 -0.68 10.78
CA ARG A 173 11.85 -1.30 11.64
C ARG A 173 11.39 -2.66 12.16
N ALA A 174 10.17 -2.77 12.67
CA ALA A 174 9.62 -4.02 13.18
C ALA A 174 9.63 -5.10 12.09
N ASN A 175 9.19 -4.75 10.87
CA ASN A 175 9.22 -5.66 9.72
C ASN A 175 10.65 -6.12 9.37
N LEU A 176 11.63 -5.22 9.40
CA LEU A 176 13.05 -5.56 9.15
C LEU A 176 13.66 -6.46 10.23
N VAL A 177 13.36 -6.21 11.50
CA VAL A 177 13.80 -7.05 12.63
C VAL A 177 13.27 -8.47 12.44
N GLU A 178 11.99 -8.58 12.10
CA GLU A 178 11.32 -9.86 11.93
C GLU A 178 11.82 -10.62 10.68
N LEU A 179 12.07 -9.92 9.57
CA LEU A 179 12.76 -10.48 8.40
C LEU A 179 14.15 -11.01 8.76
N ARG A 180 14.95 -10.23 9.50
CA ARG A 180 16.30 -10.64 9.91
C ARG A 180 16.24 -11.92 10.76
N ARG A 181 15.30 -11.99 11.71
CA ARG A 181 15.08 -13.17 12.55
C ARG A 181 14.71 -14.40 11.73
N SER A 182 13.78 -14.25 10.79
CA SER A 182 13.31 -15.36 9.95
C SER A 182 14.39 -15.89 9.00
N ILE A 183 15.23 -15.01 8.44
CA ILE A 183 16.33 -15.39 7.54
C ILE A 183 17.53 -15.95 8.32
N ALA A 184 17.80 -15.46 9.53
CA ALA A 184 18.93 -15.93 10.35
C ALA A 184 18.83 -17.42 10.72
N LEU A 185 17.62 -17.96 10.81
CA LEU A 185 17.36 -19.39 11.04
C LEU A 185 17.79 -20.30 9.88
N GLN A 186 18.29 -19.75 8.76
CA GLN A 186 18.60 -20.48 7.52
C GLN A 186 20.08 -20.50 7.12
N GLU A 187 21.02 -20.09 8.00
CA GLU A 187 22.47 -20.10 7.76
C GLU A 187 22.95 -19.36 6.48
N GLN A 188 22.29 -18.26 6.08
CA GLN A 188 22.64 -17.51 4.86
C GLN A 188 23.22 -16.12 5.16
N ILE A 189 24.55 -16.02 5.26
CA ILE A 189 25.29 -14.75 5.43
C ILE A 189 24.88 -13.71 4.38
N GLN A 190 24.69 -14.13 3.12
CA GLN A 190 24.26 -13.26 2.03
C GLN A 190 22.86 -12.66 2.25
N GLY A 191 21.94 -13.44 2.82
CA GLY A 191 20.60 -12.98 3.19
C GLY A 191 20.66 -11.89 4.26
N GLN A 192 21.52 -12.04 5.27
CA GLN A 192 21.68 -11.03 6.32
C GLN A 192 22.26 -9.72 5.78
N GLN A 193 23.33 -9.77 4.97
CA GLN A 193 23.91 -8.59 4.33
C GLN A 193 22.89 -7.84 3.47
N ARG A 194 22.01 -8.58 2.78
CA ARG A 194 20.93 -8.00 1.99
C ARG A 194 19.95 -7.21 2.87
N ILE A 195 19.50 -7.79 3.98
CA ILE A 195 18.61 -7.13 4.94
C ILE A 195 19.30 -5.90 5.58
N ASP A 196 20.60 -5.97 5.86
CA ASP A 196 21.34 -4.85 6.43
C ASP A 196 21.38 -3.65 5.47
N ARG A 197 21.61 -3.88 4.16
CA ARG A 197 21.53 -2.82 3.14
C ARG A 197 20.14 -2.21 3.06
N LEU A 198 19.09 -3.03 3.10
CA LEU A 198 17.70 -2.58 3.08
C LEU A 198 17.37 -1.76 4.33
N ALA A 199 17.85 -2.18 5.50
CA ALA A 199 17.67 -1.45 6.75
C ALA A 199 18.37 -0.10 6.73
N GLN A 200 19.64 -0.06 6.32
CA GLN A 200 20.41 1.19 6.19
C GLN A 200 19.75 2.16 5.21
N TRP A 201 19.29 1.67 4.06
CA TRP A 201 18.57 2.50 3.09
C TRP A 201 17.24 3.02 3.65
N THR A 202 16.49 2.18 4.35
CA THR A 202 15.19 2.54 4.96
C THR A 202 15.36 3.68 5.96
N GLU A 203 16.34 3.58 6.85
CA GLU A 203 16.67 4.64 7.81
C GLU A 203 17.11 5.93 7.11
N ALA A 204 18.00 5.84 6.12
CA ALA A 204 18.54 7.00 5.42
C ALA A 204 17.51 7.70 4.53
N GLU A 205 16.63 6.97 3.83
CA GLU A 205 15.54 7.57 3.06
C GLU A 205 14.49 8.18 3.99
N PHE A 206 14.14 7.52 5.10
CA PHE A 206 13.22 8.08 6.07
C PHE A 206 13.75 9.40 6.64
N ALA A 207 15.01 9.44 7.10
CA ALA A 207 15.62 10.64 7.64
C ALA A 207 15.60 11.80 6.63
N ARG A 208 15.82 11.53 5.34
CA ARG A 208 15.74 12.53 4.26
C ARG A 208 14.31 13.04 3.98
N ARG A 209 13.27 12.30 4.39
CA ARG A 209 11.86 12.58 4.07
C ARG A 209 10.99 12.80 5.31
N ALA A 210 11.56 12.84 6.52
CA ALA A 210 10.82 12.95 7.78
C ALA A 210 9.81 14.12 7.77
N ASP A 211 10.25 15.31 7.34
CA ASP A 211 9.40 16.51 7.24
C ASP A 211 8.26 16.34 6.24
N VAL A 212 8.47 15.55 5.17
CA VAL A 212 7.44 15.27 4.17
C VAL A 212 6.35 14.40 4.78
N PHE A 213 6.70 13.35 5.52
CA PHE A 213 5.70 12.52 6.22
C PHE A 213 4.88 13.34 7.21
N ALA A 214 5.53 14.19 8.01
CA ALA A 214 4.85 15.08 8.96
C ALA A 214 3.91 16.07 8.25
N THR A 215 4.37 16.70 7.16
CA THR A 215 3.57 17.63 6.35
C THR A 215 2.35 16.94 5.76
N ARG A 216 2.53 15.75 5.18
CA ARG A 216 1.44 14.99 4.57
C ARG A 216 0.37 14.59 5.58
N ARG A 217 0.77 14.21 6.79
CA ARG A 217 -0.17 13.97 7.89
C ARG A 217 -0.96 15.24 8.23
N ALA A 218 -0.28 16.37 8.41
CA ALA A 218 -0.91 17.65 8.72
C ALA A 218 -1.87 18.13 7.61
N GLU A 219 -1.59 17.81 6.35
CA GLU A 219 -2.43 18.14 5.19
C GLU A 219 -3.59 17.14 4.98
N GLY A 220 -3.71 16.09 5.80
CA GLY A 220 -4.81 15.13 5.75
C GLY A 220 -4.67 14.04 4.69
N PHE A 221 -3.43 13.72 4.28
CA PHE A 221 -3.15 12.57 3.40
C PHE A 221 -3.10 11.24 4.15
N VAL A 222 -3.00 11.25 5.49
CA VAL A 222 -3.20 10.05 6.30
C VAL A 222 -4.69 9.81 6.48
N ARG A 223 -5.19 8.69 5.97
CA ARG A 223 -6.62 8.35 5.91
C ARG A 223 -6.85 6.87 6.23
N GLU A 224 -8.08 6.49 6.60
CA GLU A 224 -8.50 5.10 6.80
C GLU A 224 -8.59 4.36 5.44
N CYS A 225 -7.44 4.12 4.82
CA CYS A 225 -7.26 3.50 3.51
C CYS A 225 -7.54 1.98 3.55
N HIS A 226 -7.11 1.25 2.53
CA HIS A 226 -7.26 -0.21 2.46
C HIS A 226 -6.24 -0.92 3.36
N GLY A 227 -4.98 -0.46 3.35
CA GLY A 227 -3.92 -1.00 4.20
C GLY A 227 -3.16 -2.19 3.60
N ASP A 228 -3.81 -2.95 2.72
CA ASP A 228 -3.25 -4.12 2.02
C ASP A 228 -3.61 -4.18 0.51
N LEU A 229 -3.49 -3.04 -0.20
CA LEU A 229 -3.97 -2.88 -1.58
C LEU A 229 -3.03 -3.47 -2.65
N HIS A 230 -2.79 -4.78 -2.61
CA HIS A 230 -2.02 -5.51 -3.62
C HIS A 230 -2.94 -6.22 -4.65
N LEU A 231 -2.42 -6.74 -5.76
CA LEU A 231 -3.23 -7.25 -6.88
C LEU A 231 -4.14 -8.43 -6.49
N ALA A 232 -3.73 -9.25 -5.54
CA ALA A 232 -4.58 -10.33 -5.01
C ALA A 232 -5.78 -9.85 -4.16
N ASN A 233 -5.78 -8.58 -3.71
CA ASN A 233 -6.88 -7.92 -2.99
C ASN A 233 -7.63 -6.93 -3.88
N LEU A 234 -7.52 -7.12 -5.19
CA LEU A 234 -8.26 -6.42 -6.23
C LEU A 234 -8.92 -7.47 -7.11
N ALA A 235 -10.22 -7.36 -7.34
CA ALA A 235 -10.98 -8.29 -8.19
C ALA A 235 -11.74 -7.56 -9.28
N LEU A 236 -11.89 -8.20 -10.44
CA LEU A 236 -12.77 -7.73 -11.50
C LEU A 236 -14.19 -8.24 -11.22
N ILE A 237 -15.07 -7.36 -10.75
CA ILE A 237 -16.45 -7.69 -10.40
C ILE A 237 -17.36 -6.87 -11.30
N ASP A 238 -18.23 -7.55 -12.05
CA ASP A 238 -19.14 -6.92 -13.02
C ASP A 238 -18.42 -5.98 -14.02
N GLY A 239 -17.18 -6.32 -14.39
CA GLY A 239 -16.33 -5.55 -15.32
C GLY A 239 -15.53 -4.40 -14.68
N GLU A 240 -15.71 -4.15 -13.39
CA GLU A 240 -15.03 -3.08 -12.65
C GLU A 240 -13.96 -3.61 -11.69
N PRO A 241 -12.81 -2.92 -11.56
CA PRO A 241 -11.79 -3.27 -10.57
C PRO A 241 -12.23 -2.84 -9.18
N VAL A 242 -12.43 -3.80 -8.28
CA VAL A 242 -12.96 -3.60 -6.93
C VAL A 242 -11.92 -4.01 -5.87
N PRO A 243 -11.48 -3.09 -5.01
CA PRO A 243 -10.73 -3.41 -3.80
C PRO A 243 -11.57 -4.20 -2.80
N PHE A 244 -11.01 -5.29 -2.27
CA PHE A 244 -11.64 -6.13 -1.25
C PHE A 244 -10.60 -6.67 -0.28
N ASP A 245 -11.05 -7.14 0.88
CA ASP A 245 -10.21 -7.70 1.96
C ASP A 245 -9.23 -6.68 2.58
N CYS A 246 -9.74 -5.50 2.93
CA CYS A 246 -8.97 -4.48 3.65
C CYS A 246 -8.73 -4.86 5.12
N ILE A 247 -7.64 -4.35 5.72
CA ILE A 247 -7.23 -4.69 7.10
C ILE A 247 -8.26 -4.20 8.13
N GLU A 248 -8.97 -5.14 8.76
CA GLU A 248 -9.99 -4.86 9.77
C GLU A 248 -9.45 -4.78 11.20
N PHE A 249 -8.39 -5.52 11.50
CA PHE A 249 -8.00 -5.81 12.87
C PHE A 249 -7.12 -4.75 13.57
N ASN A 250 -6.31 -4.00 12.82
CA ASN A 250 -5.42 -2.99 13.39
C ASN A 250 -5.59 -1.63 12.68
N PRO A 251 -6.19 -0.63 13.35
CA PRO A 251 -6.36 0.71 12.80
C PRO A 251 -5.06 1.36 12.33
N GLU A 252 -3.92 1.12 12.98
CA GLU A 252 -2.63 1.72 12.59
C GLU A 252 -2.15 1.27 11.21
N LEU A 253 -2.54 0.07 10.79
CA LEU A 253 -2.17 -0.49 9.49
C LEU A 253 -3.07 -0.01 8.34
N ARG A 254 -4.24 0.59 8.66
CA ARG A 254 -5.16 1.17 7.66
C ARG A 254 -5.25 2.69 7.72
N PHE A 255 -4.96 3.34 8.85
CA PHE A 255 -4.78 4.79 8.93
C PHE A 255 -3.37 5.17 8.47
N ILE A 256 -3.18 5.11 7.15
CA ILE A 256 -1.91 5.29 6.47
C ILE A 256 -2.00 6.46 5.49
N ASP A 257 -0.84 6.95 5.07
CA ASP A 257 -0.74 7.85 3.93
C ASP A 257 -1.34 7.17 2.68
N VAL A 258 -2.22 7.87 1.95
CA VAL A 258 -2.80 7.38 0.68
C VAL A 258 -1.73 6.94 -0.33
N MET A 259 -0.55 7.55 -0.30
CA MET A 259 0.55 7.17 -1.18
C MET A 259 1.16 5.82 -0.76
N SER A 260 1.05 5.41 0.51
CA SER A 260 1.44 4.07 0.96
C SER A 260 0.53 2.98 0.41
N ASP A 261 -0.76 3.27 0.25
CA ASP A 261 -1.72 2.35 -0.35
C ASP A 261 -1.48 2.22 -1.87
N VAL A 262 -1.30 3.36 -2.58
CA VAL A 262 -0.93 3.37 -4.00
C VAL A 262 0.41 2.67 -4.26
N ALA A 263 1.39 2.91 -3.40
CA ALA A 263 2.71 2.29 -3.49
C ALA A 263 2.63 0.76 -3.44
N PHE A 264 1.63 0.21 -2.76
CA PHE A 264 1.45 -1.24 -2.67
C PHE A 264 1.07 -1.82 -4.04
N THR A 265 0.02 -1.30 -4.68
CA THR A 265 -0.40 -1.76 -6.01
C THR A 265 0.69 -1.50 -7.06
N TRP A 266 1.34 -0.33 -6.98
CA TRP A 266 2.43 0.03 -7.89
C TRP A 266 3.60 -0.94 -7.78
N MET A 267 4.03 -1.27 -6.56
CA MET A 267 5.10 -2.23 -6.30
C MET A 267 4.72 -3.63 -6.77
N ASP A 268 3.47 -4.06 -6.54
CA ASP A 268 3.02 -5.39 -6.91
C ASP A 268 2.93 -5.57 -8.44
N LEU A 269 2.59 -4.51 -9.19
CA LEU A 269 2.71 -4.50 -10.67
C LEU A 269 4.17 -4.67 -11.12
N LEU A 270 5.15 -4.11 -10.39
CA LEU A 270 6.58 -4.33 -10.68
C LEU A 270 7.03 -5.75 -10.36
N ASP A 271 6.50 -6.36 -9.30
CA ASP A 271 6.73 -7.79 -8.96
C ASP A 271 6.22 -8.71 -10.08
N HIS A 272 5.06 -8.37 -10.64
CA HIS A 272 4.46 -9.07 -11.78
C HIS A 272 5.11 -8.76 -13.13
N GLY A 273 6.18 -7.95 -13.19
CA GLY A 273 6.90 -7.65 -14.42
C GLY A 273 6.15 -6.70 -15.37
N LEU A 274 5.26 -5.85 -14.82
CA LEU A 274 4.39 -4.94 -15.58
C LEU A 274 4.73 -3.45 -15.32
N PRO A 275 5.98 -2.99 -15.56
CA PRO A 275 6.39 -1.62 -15.26
C PRO A 275 5.63 -0.56 -16.06
N GLN A 276 5.19 -0.91 -17.27
CA GLN A 276 4.38 -0.02 -18.13
C GLN A 276 3.02 0.28 -17.48
N LEU A 277 2.37 -0.76 -16.94
CA LEU A 277 1.10 -0.63 -16.23
C LEU A 277 1.27 0.03 -14.87
N ALA A 278 2.38 -0.22 -14.17
CA ALA A 278 2.71 0.49 -12.94
C ALA A 278 2.84 2.01 -13.19
N ALA A 279 3.56 2.41 -14.25
CA ALA A 279 3.67 3.81 -14.66
C ALA A 279 2.30 4.41 -15.00
N ARG A 280 1.47 3.66 -15.73
CA ARG A 280 0.12 4.09 -16.10
C ARG A 280 -0.78 4.29 -14.88
N LEU A 281 -0.80 3.35 -13.94
CA LEU A 281 -1.55 3.44 -12.68
C LEU A 281 -1.19 4.71 -11.91
N LEU A 282 0.11 4.92 -11.70
CA LEU A 282 0.62 6.07 -10.94
C LEU A 282 0.23 7.39 -11.61
N ASN A 283 0.38 7.50 -12.94
CA ASN A 283 0.00 8.69 -13.67
C ASN A 283 -1.50 8.94 -13.65
N GLY A 284 -2.33 7.91 -13.81
CA GLY A 284 -3.79 8.04 -13.70
C GLY A 284 -4.19 8.58 -12.33
N TYR A 285 -3.63 8.02 -11.25
CA TYR A 285 -3.88 8.47 -9.89
C TYR A 285 -3.47 9.93 -9.67
N LEU A 286 -2.29 10.33 -10.16
CA LEU A 286 -1.77 11.70 -10.04
C LEU A 286 -2.49 12.70 -10.95
N GLU A 287 -2.99 12.30 -12.11
CA GLU A 287 -3.78 13.22 -12.95
C GLU A 287 -5.15 13.49 -12.31
N VAL A 288 -5.74 12.52 -11.60
CA VAL A 288 -7.01 12.69 -10.88
C VAL A 288 -6.82 13.49 -9.58
N THR A 289 -5.91 13.07 -8.71
CA THR A 289 -5.72 13.67 -7.37
C THR A 289 -4.79 14.89 -7.36
N GLY A 290 -3.87 14.89 -8.33
CA GLY A 290 -2.48 15.36 -8.27
C GLY A 290 -1.89 15.78 -6.97
N ASP A 291 -1.88 14.78 -6.11
CA ASP A 291 -0.88 14.55 -5.11
C ASP A 291 0.52 14.25 -5.71
N TYR A 292 1.06 15.15 -6.54
CA TYR A 292 2.43 15.02 -7.04
C TYR A 292 3.47 15.16 -5.93
N ALA A 293 3.12 15.84 -4.83
CA ALA A 293 3.98 15.95 -3.65
C ALA A 293 4.22 14.57 -3.00
N GLY A 294 3.24 13.66 -3.06
CA GLY A 294 3.39 12.29 -2.55
C GLY A 294 4.46 11.46 -3.26
N LEU A 295 4.90 11.84 -4.45
CA LEU A 295 6.02 11.15 -5.12
C LEU A 295 7.31 11.16 -4.29
N ALA A 296 7.47 12.15 -3.39
CA ALA A 296 8.61 12.21 -2.47
C ALA A 296 8.62 11.05 -1.45
N THR A 297 7.48 10.40 -1.17
CA THR A 297 7.36 9.27 -0.23
C THR A 297 7.13 7.92 -0.92
N LEU A 298 6.72 7.91 -2.20
CA LEU A 298 6.38 6.70 -2.97
C LEU A 298 7.42 5.59 -2.86
N ARG A 299 8.71 5.90 -3.07
CA ARG A 299 9.78 4.88 -3.08
C ARG A 299 10.01 4.26 -1.70
N PHE A 300 9.97 5.08 -0.64
CA PHE A 300 10.05 4.59 0.73
C PHE A 300 8.92 3.61 1.01
N TYR A 301 7.68 4.00 0.71
CA TYR A 301 6.53 3.11 0.93
C TYR A 301 6.59 1.86 0.07
N ALA A 302 6.98 1.96 -1.21
CA ALA A 302 7.06 0.80 -2.09
C ALA A 302 8.11 -0.22 -1.62
N VAL A 303 9.28 0.24 -1.15
CA VAL A 303 10.28 -0.62 -0.50
C VAL A 303 9.69 -1.25 0.76
N TYR A 304 9.09 -0.46 1.65
CA TYR A 304 8.45 -0.99 2.85
C TYR A 304 7.40 -2.06 2.54
N ARG A 305 6.52 -1.84 1.56
CA ARG A 305 5.50 -2.81 1.13
C ARG A 305 6.10 -4.08 0.53
N ALA A 306 7.15 -3.97 -0.28
CA ALA A 306 7.88 -5.14 -0.78
C ALA A 306 8.45 -5.97 0.38
N LEU A 307 9.01 -5.32 1.40
CA LEU A 307 9.53 -6.00 2.59
C LEU A 307 8.42 -6.66 3.41
N VAL A 308 7.24 -6.05 3.52
CA VAL A 308 6.07 -6.67 4.15
C VAL A 308 5.67 -7.94 3.40
N ARG A 309 5.61 -7.90 2.06
CA ARG A 309 5.29 -9.09 1.24
C ARG A 309 6.34 -10.19 1.36
N ALA A 310 7.62 -9.83 1.43
CA ALA A 310 8.69 -10.78 1.69
C ALA A 310 8.51 -11.47 3.05
N LEU A 311 8.15 -10.72 4.10
CA LEU A 311 7.91 -11.28 5.42
C LEU A 311 6.69 -12.21 5.42
N VAL A 312 5.58 -11.78 4.82
CA VAL A 312 4.37 -12.60 4.69
C VAL A 312 4.69 -13.94 4.02
N ALA A 313 5.48 -13.94 2.93
CA ALA A 313 5.90 -15.16 2.27
C ALA A 313 6.67 -16.11 3.22
N LEU A 314 7.60 -15.59 4.03
CA LEU A 314 8.32 -16.39 5.02
C LEU A 314 7.38 -16.97 6.09
N ILE A 315 6.40 -16.21 6.56
CA ILE A 315 5.39 -16.68 7.51
C ILE A 315 4.52 -17.79 6.88
N ARG A 316 4.17 -17.67 5.59
CA ARG A 316 3.43 -18.72 4.84
C ARG A 316 4.23 -20.01 4.72
N ARG A 317 5.54 -19.90 4.50
CA ARG A 317 6.42 -21.06 4.46
C ARG A 317 6.39 -21.87 5.75
N GLY A 318 6.40 -21.20 6.91
CA GLY A 318 6.47 -21.84 8.22
C GLY A 318 5.19 -22.55 8.69
N GLN A 319 4.14 -22.66 7.85
CA GLN A 319 2.90 -23.32 8.24
C GLN A 319 3.09 -24.85 8.32
N PRO A 320 2.52 -25.54 9.35
CA PRO A 320 2.78 -26.96 9.63
C PRO A 320 2.41 -27.92 8.49
N ASP A 321 1.44 -27.55 7.65
CA ASP A 321 0.89 -28.40 6.60
C ASP A 321 1.39 -28.04 5.18
N SER A 322 2.32 -27.10 5.06
CA SER A 322 2.86 -26.68 3.76
C SER A 322 3.74 -27.77 3.15
N SER A 323 3.39 -28.23 1.96
CA SER A 323 4.21 -29.14 1.16
C SER A 323 5.57 -28.53 0.80
N ALA A 324 6.56 -29.37 0.50
CA ALA A 324 7.89 -28.89 0.08
C ALA A 324 7.83 -27.96 -1.14
N ALA A 325 6.90 -28.21 -2.08
CA ALA A 325 6.68 -27.37 -3.25
C ALA A 325 6.13 -25.99 -2.86
N GLU A 326 5.18 -25.92 -1.93
CA GLU A 326 4.64 -24.66 -1.42
C GLU A 326 5.71 -23.88 -0.67
N GLN A 327 6.50 -24.56 0.18
CA GLN A 327 7.60 -23.92 0.89
C GLN A 327 8.61 -23.28 -0.06
N MET A 328 9.03 -24.02 -1.10
CA MET A 328 9.92 -23.51 -2.15
C MET A 328 9.31 -22.31 -2.89
N CYS A 329 8.01 -22.37 -3.22
CA CYS A 329 7.30 -21.27 -3.86
C CYS A 329 7.30 -20.00 -2.99
N GLN A 330 7.11 -20.15 -1.68
CA GLN A 330 7.16 -19.03 -0.73
C GLN A 330 8.58 -18.46 -0.57
N GLU A 331 9.63 -19.29 -0.58
CA GLU A 331 11.01 -18.81 -0.58
C GLU A 331 11.34 -18.00 -1.84
N GLN A 332 10.89 -18.48 -3.00
CA GLN A 332 11.04 -17.74 -4.26
C GLN A 332 10.28 -16.42 -4.24
N ALA A 333 9.06 -16.41 -3.69
CA ALA A 333 8.28 -15.18 -3.52
C ALA A 333 9.01 -14.17 -2.62
N CYS A 334 9.56 -14.61 -1.49
CA CYS A 334 10.38 -13.76 -0.62
C CYS A 334 11.58 -13.17 -1.38
N ALA A 335 12.36 -14.02 -2.07
CA ALA A 335 13.52 -13.58 -2.83
C ALA A 335 13.17 -12.55 -3.92
N ARG A 336 12.02 -12.74 -4.59
CA ARG A 336 11.50 -11.83 -5.62
C ARG A 336 11.11 -10.47 -5.06
N TYR A 337 10.37 -10.43 -3.95
CA TYR A 337 9.99 -9.17 -3.30
C TYR A 337 11.20 -8.38 -2.79
N LEU A 338 12.20 -9.07 -2.22
CA LEU A 338 13.46 -8.42 -1.85
C LEU A 338 14.18 -7.84 -3.08
N ALA A 339 14.08 -8.48 -4.26
CA ALA A 339 14.70 -8.00 -5.49
C ALA A 339 13.97 -6.78 -6.06
N VAL A 340 12.64 -6.74 -5.92
CA VAL A 340 11.83 -5.56 -6.24
C VAL A 340 12.23 -4.39 -5.35
N ALA A 341 12.38 -4.59 -4.05
CA ALA A 341 12.85 -3.56 -3.12
C ALA A 341 14.20 -2.98 -3.54
N GLU A 342 15.19 -3.84 -3.81
CA GLU A 342 16.53 -3.41 -4.26
C GLU A 342 16.50 -2.66 -5.60
N ARG A 343 15.62 -3.04 -6.52
CA ARG A 343 15.43 -2.31 -7.79
C ARG A 343 14.88 -0.91 -7.55
N ILE A 344 13.90 -0.77 -6.65
CA ILE A 344 13.28 0.53 -6.32
C ILE A 344 14.27 1.45 -5.57
N MET A 345 15.23 0.89 -4.82
CA MET A 345 16.30 1.65 -4.16
C MET A 345 17.24 2.37 -5.15
N GLN A 346 17.34 1.89 -6.39
CA GLN A 346 18.21 2.50 -7.39
C GLN A 346 17.66 3.86 -7.83
N VAL A 347 18.55 4.86 -7.87
CA VAL A 347 18.23 6.21 -8.34
C VAL A 347 18.69 6.35 -9.78
N SER A 348 17.76 6.65 -10.69
CA SER A 348 18.12 7.04 -12.05
C SER A 348 18.48 8.54 -12.09
N PRO A 349 19.39 8.95 -12.99
CA PRO A 349 19.67 10.37 -13.21
C PRO A 349 18.38 11.15 -13.52
N PRO A 350 18.21 12.37 -13.00
CA PRO A 350 17.02 13.16 -13.27
C PRO A 350 16.97 13.54 -14.76
N LEU A 351 15.80 13.33 -15.38
CA LEU A 351 15.54 13.60 -16.79
C LEU A 351 14.21 14.34 -16.96
N VAL A 352 14.23 15.58 -17.44
CA VAL A 352 13.01 16.29 -17.80
C VAL A 352 12.81 16.24 -19.30
N LEU A 353 11.69 15.68 -19.75
CA LEU A 353 11.29 15.69 -21.16
C LEU A 353 10.19 16.72 -21.36
N LEU A 354 10.42 17.66 -22.28
CA LEU A 354 9.44 18.65 -22.68
C LEU A 354 8.80 18.22 -24.01
N VAL A 355 7.50 17.96 -23.99
CA VAL A 355 6.73 17.62 -25.19
C VAL A 355 5.85 18.83 -25.54
N SER A 356 6.01 19.39 -26.73
CA SER A 356 5.26 20.56 -27.19
C SER A 356 4.84 20.43 -28.65
N GLY A 357 3.88 21.23 -29.10
CA GLY A 357 3.30 21.14 -30.46
C GLY A 357 1.80 21.47 -30.52
N VAL A 358 1.29 21.66 -31.73
CA VAL A 358 -0.10 22.10 -32.01
C VAL A 358 -1.15 21.07 -31.61
N THR A 359 -2.38 21.48 -31.33
CA THR A 359 -3.50 20.56 -31.02
C THR A 359 -3.66 19.53 -32.15
N GLY A 360 -3.91 18.26 -31.80
CA GLY A 360 -4.05 17.17 -32.78
C GLY A 360 -2.73 16.55 -33.26
N SER A 361 -1.55 17.09 -32.94
CA SER A 361 -0.26 16.59 -33.42
C SER A 361 0.24 15.28 -32.77
N GLY A 362 -0.63 14.51 -32.09
CA GLY A 362 -0.26 13.23 -31.46
C GLY A 362 0.59 13.31 -30.19
N LYS A 363 0.80 14.50 -29.59
CA LYS A 363 1.63 14.68 -28.36
C LYS A 363 1.26 13.74 -27.23
N THR A 364 -0.03 13.60 -26.95
CA THR A 364 -0.53 12.77 -25.85
C THR A 364 -0.18 11.30 -26.11
N THR A 365 -0.31 10.85 -27.36
CA THR A 365 0.05 9.49 -27.78
C THR A 365 1.54 9.22 -27.57
N VAL A 366 2.40 10.12 -28.05
CA VAL A 366 3.86 9.99 -27.87
C VAL A 366 4.25 10.06 -26.39
N ALA A 367 3.68 11.00 -25.64
CA ALA A 367 3.93 11.14 -24.21
C ALA A 367 3.47 9.90 -23.42
N GLN A 368 2.37 9.26 -23.82
CA GLN A 368 1.90 8.01 -23.21
C GLN A 368 2.88 6.86 -23.45
N HIS A 369 3.37 6.70 -24.68
CA HIS A 369 4.35 5.65 -24.96
C HIS A 369 5.68 5.88 -24.22
N LEU A 370 6.12 7.15 -24.13
CA LEU A 370 7.33 7.51 -23.39
C LEU A 370 7.18 7.28 -21.88
N LEU A 371 6.04 7.65 -21.28
CA LEU A 371 5.85 7.47 -19.84
C LEU A 371 5.85 5.99 -19.45
N GLU A 372 5.22 5.14 -20.26
CA GLU A 372 5.13 3.69 -19.98
C GLU A 372 6.49 3.01 -20.10
N ARG A 373 7.31 3.41 -21.10
CA ARG A 373 8.65 2.85 -21.29
C ARG A 373 9.68 3.35 -20.29
N LEU A 374 9.59 4.62 -19.89
CA LEU A 374 10.56 5.24 -19.00
C LEU A 374 10.16 5.15 -17.52
N GLY A 375 8.93 4.73 -17.21
CA GLY A 375 8.37 4.85 -15.86
C GLY A 375 8.23 6.31 -15.42
N ALA A 376 8.06 7.24 -16.37
CA ALA A 376 8.02 8.66 -16.09
C ALA A 376 6.65 9.11 -15.55
N VAL A 377 6.66 10.16 -14.74
CA VAL A 377 5.45 10.90 -14.34
C VAL A 377 5.23 12.02 -15.35
N ARG A 378 3.99 12.21 -15.77
CA ARG A 378 3.54 13.22 -16.71
C ARG A 378 2.80 14.31 -15.97
N VAL A 379 3.19 15.56 -16.23
CA VAL A 379 2.46 16.74 -15.78
C VAL A 379 1.87 17.45 -16.99
N ARG A 380 0.55 17.56 -16.99
CA ARG A 380 -0.22 18.11 -18.11
C ARG A 380 -0.69 19.52 -17.85
N SER A 381 -0.22 20.50 -18.64
CA SER A 381 -0.58 21.91 -18.40
C SER A 381 -2.07 22.20 -18.55
N ASP A 382 -2.78 21.48 -19.42
CA ASP A 382 -4.23 21.56 -19.53
C ASP A 382 -4.94 21.02 -18.28
N VAL A 383 -4.52 19.85 -17.76
CA VAL A 383 -5.07 19.25 -16.54
C VAL A 383 -4.80 20.14 -15.32
N GLU A 384 -3.58 20.63 -15.15
CA GLU A 384 -3.24 21.48 -14.01
C GLU A 384 -3.94 22.85 -14.05
N ARG A 385 -4.20 23.40 -15.24
CA ARG A 385 -5.03 24.61 -15.37
C ARG A 385 -6.48 24.37 -14.99
N LYS A 386 -7.07 23.25 -15.44
CA LYS A 386 -8.43 22.86 -15.05
C LYS A 386 -8.54 22.67 -13.54
N ARG A 387 -7.60 21.95 -12.94
CA ARG A 387 -7.56 21.76 -11.49
C ARG A 387 -7.47 23.08 -10.72
N ARG A 388 -6.63 24.02 -11.17
CA ARG A 388 -6.56 25.38 -10.59
C ARG A 388 -7.87 26.17 -10.74
N ALA A 389 -8.70 25.84 -11.72
CA ALA A 389 -10.02 26.41 -11.94
C ALA A 389 -11.15 25.62 -11.25
N GLY A 390 -10.84 24.54 -10.51
CA GLY A 390 -11.82 23.66 -9.86
C GLY A 390 -12.55 22.72 -10.81
N LEU A 391 -12.05 22.52 -12.03
CA LEU A 391 -12.62 21.62 -13.04
C LEU A 391 -11.92 20.25 -13.02
N ALA A 392 -12.67 19.20 -13.35
CA ALA A 392 -12.11 17.86 -13.50
C ALA A 392 -11.20 17.75 -14.74
N ALA A 393 -10.26 16.81 -14.75
CA ALA A 393 -9.30 16.64 -15.85
C ALA A 393 -9.99 16.38 -17.21
N THR A 394 -11.10 15.64 -17.19
CA THR A 394 -11.89 15.23 -18.37
C THR A 394 -12.97 16.23 -18.76
N GLU A 395 -13.32 17.19 -17.91
CA GLU A 395 -14.38 18.16 -18.21
C GLU A 395 -14.00 19.04 -19.42
N PRO A 396 -14.89 19.21 -20.41
CA PRO A 396 -14.64 20.16 -21.47
C PRO A 396 -14.52 21.56 -20.89
N ASN A 397 -13.68 22.40 -21.47
CA ASN A 397 -13.64 23.83 -21.13
C ASN A 397 -14.92 24.49 -21.68
N SER A 398 -16.08 24.21 -21.09
CA SER A 398 -17.34 24.83 -21.49
C SER A 398 -17.38 26.26 -20.98
N GLY A 399 -17.21 27.21 -21.89
CA GLY A 399 -17.96 28.47 -21.87
C GLY A 399 -17.68 29.51 -20.79
N ARG A 400 -16.71 29.38 -19.87
CA ARG A 400 -16.16 30.57 -19.19
C ARG A 400 -15.35 31.37 -20.19
N SER A 401 -16.06 32.24 -20.92
CA SER A 401 -15.52 33.07 -22.00
C SER A 401 -14.20 33.72 -21.62
N GLY A 402 -13.14 33.37 -22.36
CA GLY A 402 -12.16 34.30 -22.95
C GLY A 402 -11.35 35.29 -22.11
N SER A 403 -11.63 35.56 -20.83
CA SER A 403 -10.96 36.64 -20.09
C SER A 403 -10.32 36.25 -18.75
N ALA A 404 -10.69 35.11 -18.15
CA ALA A 404 -10.13 34.70 -16.85
C ALA A 404 -9.12 33.55 -16.93
N LEU A 405 -9.12 32.76 -18.02
CA LEU A 405 -8.21 31.61 -18.23
C LEU A 405 -7.11 31.89 -19.26
N ALA A 406 -7.19 33.02 -19.96
CA ALA A 406 -6.14 33.49 -20.86
C ALA A 406 -5.28 34.52 -20.12
N CYS A 407 -4.00 34.18 -19.90
CA CYS A 407 -2.92 35.13 -19.65
C CYS A 407 -3.06 36.05 -18.41
N MET A 408 -2.77 35.54 -17.22
CA MET A 408 -2.03 36.35 -16.23
C MET A 408 -0.53 36.26 -16.52
N THR A 409 -0.11 36.72 -17.70
CA THR A 409 1.27 37.19 -17.86
C THR A 409 1.38 38.51 -17.09
N PRO A 410 2.32 38.67 -16.14
CA PRO A 410 2.67 40.00 -15.69
C PRO A 410 3.08 40.80 -16.93
N LYS A 411 2.42 41.92 -17.21
CA LYS A 411 2.98 42.91 -18.14
C LYS A 411 4.43 43.14 -17.71
N PRO A 412 5.44 42.99 -18.59
CA PRO A 412 6.78 43.42 -18.24
C PRO A 412 6.70 44.91 -17.98
N ARG A 413 6.84 45.29 -16.70
CA ARG A 413 7.19 46.67 -16.37
C ARG A 413 8.56 46.87 -16.98
N ALA A 414 8.66 47.80 -17.94
CA ALA A 414 9.94 48.20 -18.51
C ALA A 414 10.92 48.46 -17.36
N LEU A 415 11.93 47.60 -17.25
CA LEU A 415 13.10 47.88 -16.44
C LEU A 415 13.92 48.92 -17.21
N PRO A 416 14.45 49.96 -16.55
CA PRO A 416 15.34 50.92 -17.19
C PRO A 416 16.55 50.17 -17.76
N THR A 417 16.89 50.48 -19.01
CA THR A 417 18.13 50.03 -19.66
C THR A 417 19.33 50.60 -18.92
N ASN A 418 19.95 49.80 -18.05
CA ASN A 418 21.29 50.07 -17.56
C ASN A 418 22.28 49.19 -18.32
N ASN A 419 23.24 49.87 -18.93
CA ASN A 419 24.36 49.36 -19.72
C ASN A 419 25.14 48.26 -18.97
N TRP A 420 25.24 47.08 -19.59
CA TRP A 420 26.28 46.10 -19.29
C TRP A 420 27.17 45.97 -20.53
N ARG A 421 28.39 46.49 -20.47
CA ARG A 421 29.46 46.19 -21.43
C ARG A 421 29.97 44.77 -21.17
N ALA A 422 30.00 43.93 -22.20
CA ALA A 422 30.69 42.65 -22.18
C ALA A 422 32.05 42.80 -22.90
N GLN A 423 33.13 42.30 -22.28
CA GLN A 423 34.43 42.08 -22.92
C GLN A 423 34.42 40.73 -23.68
N PRO A 424 35.16 40.60 -24.79
CA PRO A 424 35.19 39.37 -25.59
C PRO A 424 36.25 38.37 -25.07
N PRO A 425 36.03 37.05 -25.20
CA PRO A 425 37.10 36.06 -25.13
C PRO A 425 37.76 35.87 -26.50
N GLN A 426 39.09 35.70 -26.49
CA GLN A 426 39.91 35.36 -27.66
C GLN A 426 39.83 33.84 -27.97
N SER A 427 39.77 33.54 -29.28
CA SER A 427 40.12 32.32 -30.06
C SER A 427 40.50 31.01 -29.33
N SER A 428 40.15 29.79 -29.77
CA SER A 428 40.13 29.25 -31.14
C SER A 428 39.28 27.96 -31.28
N THR A 429 38.62 27.81 -32.44
CA THR A 429 37.93 26.62 -33.01
C THR A 429 38.91 25.73 -33.83
N PRO A 430 38.57 24.55 -34.46
CA PRO A 430 37.25 24.02 -34.92
C PRO A 430 37.05 22.49 -34.64
N VAL A 431 35.97 21.74 -34.96
CA VAL A 431 35.15 21.51 -36.18
C VAL A 431 33.82 20.83 -35.75
N SER A 432 32.67 21.48 -35.88
CA SER A 432 31.56 21.25 -36.84
C SER A 432 30.99 19.83 -37.02
N LEU A 433 29.69 19.67 -36.71
CA LEU A 433 28.70 19.05 -37.61
C LEU A 433 27.39 19.85 -37.51
N ARG A 434 27.05 20.52 -38.61
CA ARG A 434 25.87 21.36 -38.83
C ARG A 434 24.67 20.48 -39.20
N TRP A 435 23.52 20.74 -38.61
CA TRP A 435 22.22 20.58 -39.28
C TRP A 435 21.62 21.97 -39.47
N SER A 436 21.32 22.32 -40.72
CA SER A 436 20.69 23.58 -41.09
C SER A 436 19.17 23.44 -41.01
N MET A 437 18.51 24.38 -40.33
CA MET A 437 17.12 24.73 -40.64
C MET A 437 17.01 26.25 -40.65
N ARG A 438 16.42 26.76 -41.73
CA ARG A 438 16.14 28.17 -41.98
C ARG A 438 15.13 28.71 -40.93
N PRO A 439 15.18 30.01 -40.59
CA PRO A 439 14.21 30.60 -39.68
C PRO A 439 12.88 30.82 -40.40
N PHE A 440 11.79 30.29 -39.85
CA PHE A 440 10.43 30.71 -40.21
C PHE A 440 9.77 31.38 -38.99
N SER A 441 9.02 32.43 -39.28
CA SER A 441 8.54 33.45 -38.35
C SER A 441 7.56 32.96 -37.27
N VAL A 442 7.59 33.71 -36.17
CA VAL A 442 6.76 33.64 -34.96
C VAL A 442 5.26 33.47 -35.24
N ALA A 443 4.66 32.46 -34.60
CA ALA A 443 3.25 32.49 -34.17
C ALA A 443 3.15 31.98 -32.73
N ARG A 444 2.68 32.85 -31.84
CA ARG A 444 2.49 32.61 -30.41
C ARG A 444 1.29 31.70 -30.17
N THR A 445 1.51 30.59 -29.45
CA THR A 445 0.71 30.05 -28.33
C THR A 445 1.19 28.62 -28.04
N GLY A 446 2.15 28.48 -27.12
CA GLY A 446 2.70 27.18 -26.73
C GLY A 446 2.21 26.75 -25.36
N ASN A 447 1.45 25.65 -25.29
CA ASN A 447 1.27 24.90 -24.05
C ASN A 447 2.49 24.00 -23.85
N CYS A 448 3.28 24.29 -22.82
CA CYS A 448 4.40 23.45 -22.40
C CYS A 448 3.91 22.29 -21.53
N PHE A 449 4.54 21.13 -21.65
CA PHE A 449 4.32 19.95 -20.81
C PHE A 449 5.68 19.53 -20.26
N ALA A 450 5.73 19.09 -19.00
CA ALA A 450 6.94 18.57 -18.39
C ALA A 450 6.68 17.14 -17.91
N LEU A 451 7.56 16.22 -18.27
CA LEU A 451 7.63 14.87 -17.71
C LEU A 451 8.74 14.85 -16.65
N TRP A 452 8.47 14.22 -15.51
CA TRP A 452 9.34 14.13 -14.35
C TRP A 452 9.62 12.66 -14.04
N PRO A 453 10.86 12.22 -13.79
CA PRO A 453 11.13 10.91 -13.20
C PRO A 453 10.97 11.06 -11.69
N ALA A 454 10.23 10.16 -11.04
CA ALA A 454 9.78 10.24 -9.65
C ALA A 454 10.87 10.30 -8.54
N ALA A 455 12.08 10.79 -8.81
CA ALA A 455 13.21 10.72 -7.90
C ALA A 455 13.54 12.01 -7.12
N TRP A 456 13.00 13.18 -7.47
CA TRP A 456 13.33 14.44 -6.76
C TRP A 456 12.19 15.46 -6.78
N VAL A 457 11.59 15.73 -5.63
CA VAL A 457 10.87 16.99 -5.35
C VAL A 457 11.44 17.52 -4.04
N ASP A 458 12.20 18.61 -4.10
CA ASP A 458 12.58 19.39 -2.94
C ASP A 458 11.42 20.34 -2.61
N GLY A 459 10.70 20.02 -1.53
CA GLY A 459 9.53 20.77 -1.05
C GLY A 459 9.88 22.12 -0.39
N SER A 460 11.15 22.50 -0.27
CA SER A 460 11.56 23.67 0.52
C SER A 460 11.48 25.03 -0.21
N ARG A 461 10.99 25.09 -1.46
CA ARG A 461 10.95 26.35 -2.25
C ARG A 461 9.59 26.89 -2.69
N TRP A 462 8.50 26.48 -2.05
CA TRP A 462 7.19 27.11 -2.25
C TRP A 462 6.72 27.86 -0.99
N SER A 463 7.32 29.01 -0.71
CA SER A 463 6.73 29.97 0.22
C SER A 463 5.71 30.85 -0.51
N CYS A 464 4.44 30.66 -0.18
CA CYS A 464 3.34 31.53 -0.61
C CYS A 464 3.48 32.88 0.11
N VAL A 465 4.09 33.86 -0.55
CA VAL A 465 4.21 35.23 -0.03
C VAL A 465 2.81 35.89 -0.01
N LYS A 466 2.11 35.82 1.12
CA LYS A 466 0.99 36.72 1.44
C LYS A 466 1.53 38.13 1.70
N ARG A 467 1.69 38.94 0.66
CA ARG A 467 1.94 40.39 0.82
C ARG A 467 0.67 41.09 1.32
N ARG A 468 0.62 41.38 2.63
CA ARG A 468 -0.29 42.41 3.19
C ARG A 468 0.11 43.78 2.61
N ARG A 469 -0.78 44.39 1.82
CA ARG A 469 -0.66 45.80 1.45
C ARG A 469 -0.92 46.67 2.68
N ARG A 470 0.13 47.26 3.25
CA ARG A 470 0.04 48.46 4.08
C ARG A 470 -0.26 49.65 3.16
N ARG A 471 -1.40 50.32 3.34
CA ARG A 471 -1.63 51.69 2.86
C ARG A 471 -1.29 52.63 4.01
N CYS A 472 -0.24 53.42 3.84
CA CYS A 472 -0.05 54.65 4.60
C CYS A 472 -0.81 55.77 3.88
N GLY A 473 -1.71 56.43 4.60
CA GLY A 473 -2.30 57.72 4.24
C GLY A 473 -2.36 58.55 5.52
N ARG A 474 -1.62 59.66 5.55
CA ARG A 474 -1.63 60.68 6.61
C ARG A 474 -2.94 61.46 6.56
N GLY A 475 -3.45 61.93 7.70
CA GLY A 475 -4.49 62.97 7.71
C GLY A 475 -5.32 63.15 8.99
N SER A 476 -4.68 63.66 10.05
CA SER A 476 -5.20 64.67 10.99
C SER A 476 -6.52 64.51 11.80
N ARG A 477 -6.37 64.82 13.10
CA ARG A 477 -7.28 65.52 14.05
C ARG A 477 -8.16 64.72 15.03
N ARG A 478 -7.78 64.93 16.30
CA ARG A 478 -8.55 65.23 17.53
C ARG A 478 -9.33 64.12 18.27
N VAL A 479 -8.84 63.92 19.50
CA VAL A 479 -9.41 63.31 20.73
C VAL A 479 -10.57 64.22 21.25
N PRO A 480 -11.63 63.71 21.93
CA PRO A 480 -11.56 63.48 23.38
C PRO A 480 -12.27 62.25 23.98
N ARG A 481 -11.60 61.68 25.00
CA ARG A 481 -12.05 61.16 26.32
C ARG A 481 -13.41 60.47 26.45
N ALA A 482 -13.41 59.25 27.01
CA ALA A 482 -13.76 59.00 28.42
C ALA A 482 -13.65 57.49 28.78
N ALA A 483 -13.25 57.22 30.01
CA ALA A 483 -13.35 55.97 30.76
C ALA A 483 -13.90 56.35 32.16
N PRO A 484 -14.03 55.46 33.16
CA PRO A 484 -14.48 54.05 33.20
C PRO A 484 -15.56 53.85 34.30
N THR A 485 -16.16 52.66 34.42
CA THR A 485 -16.64 52.15 35.73
C THR A 485 -16.66 50.62 35.77
N ARG A 486 -16.50 50.11 36.99
CA ARG A 486 -16.13 48.74 37.41
C ARG A 486 -17.28 48.19 38.31
N PRO A 487 -17.14 47.11 39.11
CA PRO A 487 -17.86 45.83 39.02
C PRO A 487 -18.73 45.48 40.26
N MET A 488 -19.31 44.26 40.35
CA MET A 488 -19.68 43.46 41.56
C MET A 488 -20.64 42.31 41.12
N ARG A 489 -20.81 41.11 41.73
CA ARG A 489 -20.39 40.38 42.97
C ARG A 489 -20.81 38.88 42.79
N ARG A 490 -20.01 37.89 43.25
CA ARG A 490 -20.22 36.89 44.37
C ARG A 490 -21.47 35.97 44.26
N SER A 491 -21.45 34.66 44.53
CA SER A 491 -21.03 33.90 45.76
C SER A 491 -20.54 32.46 45.45
N GLN A 492 -19.49 31.88 46.10
CA GLN A 492 -19.42 31.07 47.36
C GLN A 492 -20.33 29.81 47.37
N TYR A 493 -19.91 28.58 47.72
CA TYR A 493 -19.17 28.02 48.89
C TYR A 493 -18.23 26.85 48.46
N SER A 494 -16.96 26.72 48.90
CA SER A 494 -16.42 26.16 50.17
C SER A 494 -16.51 24.61 50.26
N SER A 495 -15.60 23.81 50.85
CA SER A 495 -14.29 23.94 51.50
C SER A 495 -13.99 22.53 52.10
N ILE A 496 -12.76 22.01 52.17
CA ILE A 496 -11.85 21.97 53.35
C ILE A 496 -10.75 20.94 52.97
N SER A 497 -9.46 21.28 52.85
CA SER A 497 -8.39 21.49 53.87
C SER A 497 -7.97 20.19 54.59
N SER A 498 -6.70 19.81 54.75
CA SER A 498 -5.61 20.54 55.42
C SER A 498 -4.26 19.81 55.21
N ARG A 499 -3.17 20.53 54.92
CA ARG A 499 -2.05 20.98 55.81
C ARG A 499 -0.86 19.99 55.83
N ALA A 500 0.33 20.36 55.35
CA ALA A 500 1.38 21.25 55.91
C ALA A 500 2.56 20.37 56.39
N SER A 501 3.86 20.68 56.36
CA SER A 501 4.63 21.92 56.21
C SER A 501 6.14 21.60 56.03
N ASN A 502 6.86 22.46 55.29
CA ASN A 502 8.20 23.03 55.54
C ASN A 502 9.34 22.23 56.23
N ARG A 503 10.53 22.16 55.60
CA ARG A 503 11.71 23.04 55.87
C ARG A 503 12.99 22.62 55.10
N SER A 504 13.83 23.64 54.87
CA SER A 504 15.06 23.77 54.07
C SER A 504 16.32 23.00 54.54
N ARG A 505 17.25 22.69 53.61
CA ARG A 505 18.71 23.05 53.71
C ARG A 505 19.58 22.62 52.50
N LYS A 506 20.32 23.61 51.99
CA LYS A 506 21.70 23.70 51.41
C LYS A 506 22.41 22.51 50.72
N MET A 507 22.79 22.79 49.46
CA MET A 507 24.07 22.59 48.73
C MET A 507 24.86 21.27 48.81
N LYS A 508 25.09 20.66 47.63
CA LYS A 508 26.41 20.29 47.06
C LYS A 508 26.24 19.79 45.60
N SER A 509 26.99 20.39 44.67
CA SER A 509 27.31 19.84 43.34
C SER A 509 28.58 18.97 43.46
N PRO A 510 28.84 17.93 42.63
CA PRO A 510 29.19 18.14 41.21
C PRO A 510 28.76 17.04 40.19
N SER A 511 28.79 17.43 38.92
CA SER A 511 29.03 16.67 37.66
C SER A 511 28.94 15.13 37.63
N HIS A 512 28.08 14.58 36.77
CA HIS A 512 28.49 13.91 35.50
C HIS A 512 27.29 13.38 34.70
N THR A 513 27.38 13.58 33.38
CA THR A 513 26.82 12.80 32.26
C THR A 513 25.96 11.57 32.59
N GLY A 514 24.72 11.58 32.11
CA GLY A 514 23.84 10.41 32.11
C GLY A 514 22.54 10.69 31.37
N SER A 515 22.59 10.64 30.04
CA SER A 515 21.40 10.55 29.19
C SER A 515 20.61 9.31 29.59
N THR A 516 19.48 9.53 30.24
CA THR A 516 18.52 8.49 30.61
C THR A 516 17.78 8.07 29.33
N PRO A 517 17.83 6.79 28.90
CA PRO A 517 16.98 6.33 27.82
C PRO A 517 15.54 6.23 28.32
N ILE A 518 14.64 6.85 27.59
CA ILE A 518 13.18 6.70 27.73
C ILE A 518 12.84 5.23 27.45
N PRO A 519 12.01 4.55 28.27
CA PRO A 519 11.81 3.11 28.19
C PRO A 519 11.07 2.72 26.90
N ILE A 520 11.72 1.90 26.09
CA ILE A 520 11.09 1.14 25.00
C ILE A 520 10.08 0.17 25.66
N PRO A 521 8.81 0.12 25.21
CA PRO A 521 7.84 -0.77 25.84
C PRO A 521 8.21 -2.25 25.62
N GLN A 522 8.33 -3.00 26.71
CA GLN A 522 8.84 -4.37 26.85
C GLN A 522 7.98 -5.50 26.23
N HIS A 523 7.06 -5.23 25.30
CA HIS A 523 6.09 -6.25 24.85
C HIS A 523 6.53 -7.11 23.64
N TRP A 524 7.82 -7.14 23.29
CA TRP A 524 8.38 -8.07 22.29
C TRP A 524 9.51 -8.97 22.82
N GLN A 525 9.66 -9.11 24.15
CA GLN A 525 10.59 -10.08 24.77
C GLN A 525 9.97 -11.46 25.09
N CYS A 526 8.68 -11.70 24.83
CA CYS A 526 8.01 -12.95 25.21
C CYS A 526 7.55 -13.87 24.05
N ALA A 527 7.96 -13.63 22.82
CA ALA A 527 7.61 -14.50 21.68
C ALA A 527 8.61 -15.66 21.42
N ALA A 528 9.61 -15.87 22.29
CA ALA A 528 10.65 -16.90 22.10
C ALA A 528 11.06 -17.65 23.38
N LYS A 529 10.22 -17.67 24.43
CA LYS A 529 10.50 -18.43 25.68
C LYS A 529 9.55 -19.60 25.98
N ASN A 530 8.54 -19.87 25.16
CA ASN A 530 7.57 -20.94 25.41
C ASN A 530 7.54 -22.00 24.31
N TRP A 531 8.70 -22.60 24.00
CA TRP A 531 8.72 -23.91 23.37
C TRP A 531 8.97 -24.96 24.46
N PRO A 532 8.06 -25.93 24.71
CA PRO A 532 8.37 -27.02 25.63
C PRO A 532 9.42 -27.95 24.99
N PRO A 533 10.35 -28.53 25.78
CA PRO A 533 11.28 -29.53 25.28
C PRO A 533 10.51 -30.80 24.89
N ARG A 534 10.69 -31.27 23.66
CA ARG A 534 10.13 -32.56 23.21
C ARG A 534 10.85 -33.70 23.92
N SER A 535 10.15 -34.45 24.76
CA SER A 535 10.60 -35.75 25.26
C SER A 535 9.49 -36.82 25.19
N VAL A 536 9.86 -37.91 24.50
CA VAL A 536 9.45 -39.33 24.60
C VAL A 536 8.01 -39.79 24.30
N LEU A 537 7.89 -40.64 23.26
CA LEU A 537 7.39 -42.05 23.21
C LEU A 537 6.85 -42.34 21.78
N ALA A 538 7.06 -43.46 21.09
CA ALA A 538 7.66 -44.74 21.42
C ALA A 538 8.09 -45.54 20.15
N ARG A 539 8.93 -46.53 20.43
CA ARG A 539 9.32 -47.75 19.69
C ARG A 539 8.26 -48.33 18.72
N ALA A 540 8.71 -48.83 17.56
CA ALA A 540 8.87 -50.26 17.27
C ALA A 540 9.16 -50.54 15.78
N ARG A 541 9.86 -51.67 15.54
CA ARG A 541 10.16 -52.40 14.29
C ARG A 541 11.53 -52.08 13.68
N THR A 542 12.60 -52.78 14.09
CA THR A 542 13.08 -54.09 13.57
C THR A 542 13.34 -54.10 12.07
N GLY A 543 14.59 -54.33 11.68
CA GLY A 543 14.91 -54.86 10.35
C GLY A 543 16.15 -54.24 9.71
N GLU A 544 17.26 -54.97 9.83
CA GLU A 544 18.31 -55.08 8.81
C GLU A 544 19.33 -53.96 8.60
N ARG A 545 20.51 -54.28 9.14
CA ARG A 545 21.85 -53.93 8.69
C ARG A 545 22.00 -54.14 7.17
N ARG A 546 22.64 -53.21 6.45
CA ARG A 546 24.07 -53.30 6.08
C ARG A 546 24.49 -52.18 5.12
N CYS A 547 25.70 -51.71 5.38
CA CYS A 547 26.60 -50.92 4.57
C CYS A 547 26.52 -51.13 3.06
N ALA A 548 26.59 -50.03 2.31
CA ALA A 548 27.49 -49.95 1.16
C ALA A 548 28.02 -48.51 1.07
N THR A 549 29.28 -48.37 1.43
CA THR A 549 30.07 -47.15 1.28
C THR A 549 30.67 -47.13 -0.12
N SER A 550 30.70 -45.92 -0.70
CA SER A 550 31.83 -45.38 -1.46
C SER A 550 31.92 -45.55 -2.98
N MET A 551 32.42 -44.44 -3.54
CA MET A 551 33.20 -44.26 -4.76
C MET A 551 32.41 -44.16 -6.08
N SER A 552 32.33 -42.98 -6.68
CA SER A 552 33.40 -42.18 -7.35
C SER A 552 33.37 -42.45 -8.84
N SER A 553 33.03 -41.44 -9.64
CA SER A 553 33.87 -40.92 -10.73
C SER A 553 33.04 -40.07 -11.72
N THR A 554 33.42 -38.80 -11.78
CA THR A 554 33.68 -37.98 -12.98
C THR A 554 33.24 -38.53 -14.33
N VAL A 555 32.40 -37.79 -15.08
CA VAL A 555 32.63 -37.43 -16.50
C VAL A 555 31.83 -36.17 -16.86
N THR A 556 32.56 -35.18 -17.36
CA THR A 556 32.14 -33.97 -18.07
C THR A 556 31.55 -34.32 -19.44
N ARG A 557 30.41 -33.74 -19.84
CA ARG A 557 30.17 -33.39 -21.26
C ARG A 557 29.02 -32.40 -21.45
N THR A 558 29.40 -31.27 -22.04
CA THR A 558 28.61 -30.26 -22.75
C THR A 558 27.80 -30.88 -23.89
N ALA A 559 26.54 -30.47 -24.09
CA ALA A 559 25.99 -30.12 -25.42
C ALA A 559 24.53 -29.66 -25.37
N CYS A 560 24.28 -28.66 -26.22
CA CYS A 560 23.06 -27.97 -26.59
C CYS A 560 22.16 -28.80 -27.53
N ALA A 561 20.82 -28.64 -27.46
CA ALA A 561 19.82 -28.68 -28.58
C ALA A 561 18.39 -28.93 -28.02
N ARG A 562 17.47 -27.96 -28.10
CA ARG A 562 16.41 -27.76 -29.13
C ARG A 562 15.35 -28.89 -29.25
N CYS A 563 14.11 -28.50 -28.92
CA CYS A 563 12.79 -28.80 -29.53
C CYS A 563 12.51 -30.22 -30.07
N ILE A 564 11.35 -30.80 -29.68
CA ILE A 564 10.29 -31.31 -30.60
C ILE A 564 9.05 -31.82 -29.84
N SER A 565 7.90 -31.58 -30.51
CA SER A 565 6.58 -32.25 -30.53
C SER A 565 5.55 -32.15 -29.41
N CYS A 566 4.46 -31.49 -29.80
CA CYS A 566 3.07 -31.68 -29.39
C CYS A 566 2.56 -33.09 -29.69
N GLY A 567 1.54 -33.52 -28.95
CA GLY A 567 0.69 -34.67 -29.29
C GLY A 567 -0.68 -34.57 -28.59
N SER A 568 -1.75 -34.39 -29.36
CA SER A 568 -3.14 -34.49 -28.93
C SER A 568 -3.85 -35.53 -29.80
N PRO A 569 -4.74 -36.40 -29.27
CA PRO A 569 -5.55 -37.29 -30.10
C PRO A 569 -6.98 -36.77 -30.31
N SER A 570 -7.42 -36.93 -31.55
CA SER A 570 -8.73 -36.61 -32.14
C SER A 570 -9.82 -37.66 -31.86
N ARG A 571 -11.09 -37.23 -31.82
CA ARG A 571 -12.29 -38.06 -32.11
C ARG A 571 -13.26 -37.30 -33.04
N CYS A 572 -13.74 -37.97 -34.09
CA CYS A 572 -14.83 -37.55 -34.99
C CYS A 572 -15.84 -38.71 -35.13
N PRO A 573 -17.16 -38.45 -35.32
CA PRO A 573 -18.17 -39.48 -35.56
C PRO A 573 -18.52 -39.65 -37.07
N PRO A 574 -19.21 -40.73 -37.48
CA PRO A 574 -19.39 -41.07 -38.90
C PRO A 574 -20.72 -40.58 -39.50
N MET A 575 -20.70 -40.33 -40.81
CA MET A 575 -21.84 -39.90 -41.63
C MET A 575 -22.28 -41.02 -42.58
N ARG A 576 -23.61 -41.25 -42.67
CA ARG A 576 -24.30 -42.30 -43.43
C ARG A 576 -24.25 -42.07 -44.96
N ARG A 577 -24.20 -43.15 -45.74
CA ARG A 577 -24.54 -43.19 -47.18
C ARG A 577 -25.94 -43.79 -47.39
N ARG A 578 -26.63 -43.32 -48.44
CA ARG A 578 -28.02 -43.67 -48.81
C ARG A 578 -28.12 -44.87 -49.78
N SER A 579 -29.28 -45.53 -49.65
CA SER A 579 -30.14 -46.22 -50.64
C SER A 579 -29.67 -47.49 -51.35
N SER A 580 -30.26 -48.61 -50.92
CA SER A 580 -31.31 -49.35 -51.65
C SER A 580 -32.21 -50.05 -50.65
#